data_AF-A0A4R4TV48-F1
#
_entry.id   AF-A0A4R4TV48-F1
#
_cell.length_a   1.000
_cell.length_b   1.000
_cell.length_c   1.000
_cell.angle_alpha   90.00
_cell.angle_beta   90.00
_cell.angle_gamma   90.00
#
_symmetry.space_group_name_H-M   'P 1'
#
loop_
_entity.id
_entity.type
_entity.pdbx_description
1 polymer ?
#
loop_
_entity_poly.entity_id
_entity_poly.type
_entity_poly.pdbx_seq_one_letter_code
_entity_poly.pdbx_strand_id
1 'polypeptide(L)'
;MAALDPAALVALALIGLVAGVGITSVGPGGVLATVGLFALTPLSPAQVAGTAIVTNVATGVLGTVVYTRSGQLREPGTRRTAVLLSAGAVAGTPLGVLVNGMVTGRVFG
;
A
#
# COMPACT_ATOMS: atom_id res chain seq x y z
N MET A 1 -5.04 18.70 18.16
CA MET A 1 -5.62 17.99 16.99
C MET A 1 -7.11 18.21 17.05
N ALA A 2 -7.73 18.85 16.05
CA ALA A 2 -9.18 18.91 15.99
C ALA A 2 -9.71 17.47 15.89
N ALA A 3 -10.69 17.11 16.72
CA ALA A 3 -11.30 15.79 16.65
C ALA A 3 -12.01 15.67 15.29
N LEU A 4 -11.69 14.61 14.54
CA LEU A 4 -12.40 14.31 13.29
C LEU A 4 -13.86 13.98 13.61
N ASP A 5 -14.76 14.40 12.72
CA ASP A 5 -16.18 14.05 12.81
C ASP A 5 -16.35 12.50 12.83
N PRO A 6 -17.28 11.95 13.63
CA PRO A 6 -17.57 10.51 13.65
C PRO A 6 -17.80 9.89 12.27
N ALA A 7 -18.43 10.61 11.34
CA ALA A 7 -18.64 10.13 9.98
C ALA A 7 -17.32 9.97 9.21
N ALA A 8 -16.38 10.90 9.39
CA ALA A 8 -15.05 10.82 8.80
C ALA A 8 -14.25 9.63 9.35
N LEU A 9 -14.40 9.32 10.64
CA LEU A 9 -13.78 8.14 11.26
C LEU A 9 -14.34 6.84 10.68
N VAL A 10 -15.66 6.74 10.52
CA VAL A 10 -16.30 5.57 9.88
C VAL A 10 -15.82 5.42 8.44
N ALA A 11 -15.77 6.51 7.68
CA ALA A 11 -15.27 6.49 6.30
C ALA A 11 -13.80 6.04 6.23
N LEU A 12 -12.93 6.55 7.11
CA LEU A 12 -11.53 6.12 7.20
C LEU A 12 -11.41 4.65 7.57
N ALA A 13 -12.25 4.13 8.47
CA ALA A 13 -12.25 2.71 8.82
C ALA A 13 -12.66 1.83 7.62
N LEU A 14 -13.70 2.22 6.88
CA LEU A 14 -14.14 1.51 5.68
C LEU A 14 -13.09 1.55 4.57
N ILE A 15 -12.48 2.71 4.33
CA ILE A 15 -11.40 2.85 3.36
C ILE A 15 -10.20 2.01 3.80
N GLY A 16 -9.83 2.04 5.09
CA GLY A 16 -8.76 1.21 5.64
C GLY A 16 -9.02 -0.28 5.46
N LEU A 17 -10.25 -0.73 5.66
CA LEU A 17 -10.66 -2.12 5.42
C LEU A 17 -10.50 -2.51 3.94
N VAL A 18 -11.06 -1.70 3.03
CA VAL A 18 -10.96 -1.94 1.58
C VAL A 18 -9.50 -1.87 1.11
N ALA A 19 -8.73 -0.92 1.64
CA ALA A 19 -7.30 -0.79 1.36
C ALA A 19 -6.52 -2.03 1.83
N GLY A 20 -6.81 -2.56 3.02
CA GLY A 20 -6.20 -3.79 3.53
C GLY A 20 -6.48 -5.01 2.64
N VAL A 21 -7.74 -5.16 2.20
CA VAL A 21 -8.10 -6.17 1.19
C VAL A 21 -7.32 -5.93 -0.11
N GLY A 22 -7.24 -4.69 -0.58
CA GLY A 22 -6.51 -4.34 -1.80
C GLY A 22 -5.01 -4.63 -1.71
N ILE A 23 -4.37 -4.34 -0.57
CA ILE A 23 -2.95 -4.63 -0.32
C ILE A 23 -2.70 -6.14 -0.38
N THR A 24 -3.57 -6.93 0.25
CA THR A 24 -3.38 -8.38 0.37
C THR A 24 -3.76 -9.16 -0.89
N SER A 25 -4.71 -8.67 -1.68
CA SER A 25 -5.25 -9.39 -2.85
C SER A 25 -4.58 -9.02 -4.17
N VAL A 26 -4.37 -7.73 -4.43
CA VAL A 26 -3.95 -7.22 -5.75
C VAL A 26 -2.67 -6.37 -5.65
N GLY A 27 -2.36 -5.81 -4.48
CA GLY A 27 -1.21 -4.93 -4.23
C GLY A 27 -1.46 -3.41 -4.20
N PRO A 28 -2.42 -2.79 -4.95
CA PRO A 28 -2.55 -1.33 -5.03
C PRO A 28 -3.33 -0.70 -3.86
N GLY A 29 -3.64 -1.45 -2.80
CA GLY A 29 -4.44 -0.91 -1.69
C GLY A 29 -3.77 0.26 -0.94
N GLY A 30 -2.44 0.40 -1.01
CA GLY A 30 -1.73 1.57 -0.49
C GLY A 30 -2.16 2.89 -1.13
N VAL A 31 -2.57 2.88 -2.41
CA VAL A 31 -3.07 4.07 -3.12
C VAL A 31 -4.46 4.46 -2.60
N LEU A 32 -5.31 3.48 -2.29
CA LEU A 32 -6.62 3.75 -1.69
C LEU A 32 -6.47 4.37 -0.29
N ALA A 33 -5.52 3.87 0.49
CA ALA A 33 -5.21 4.43 1.81
C ALA A 33 -4.70 5.87 1.72
N THR A 34 -3.80 6.20 0.79
CA THR A 34 -3.31 7.58 0.62
C THR A 34 -4.42 8.53 0.20
N VAL A 35 -5.29 8.13 -0.75
CA VAL A 35 -6.42 8.97 -1.19
C VAL A 35 -7.37 9.25 -0.02
N GLY A 36 -7.74 8.23 0.76
CA GLY A 36 -8.64 8.41 1.91
C GLY A 36 -8.05 9.31 2.99
N LEU A 37 -6.78 9.11 3.35
CA LEU A 37 -6.10 9.95 4.32
C LEU A 37 -5.97 11.39 3.83
N PHE A 38 -5.59 11.60 2.57
CA PHE A 38 -5.46 12.94 2.00
C PHE A 38 -6.81 13.67 1.93
N ALA A 39 -7.89 12.98 1.57
CA ALA A 39 -9.21 13.59 1.41
C ALA A 39 -9.93 13.86 2.74
N LEU A 40 -9.70 13.04 3.78
CA LEU A 40 -10.49 13.08 5.02
C LEU A 40 -9.73 13.59 6.24
N THR A 41 -8.43 13.90 6.10
CA THR A 41 -7.60 14.34 7.23
C THR A 41 -6.74 15.55 6.86
N PRO A 42 -6.38 16.42 7.83
CA PRO A 42 -5.47 17.54 7.61
C PRO A 42 -3.99 17.11 7.67
N LEU A 43 -3.67 15.84 7.38
CA LEU A 43 -2.30 15.35 7.43
C LEU A 43 -1.48 15.94 6.28
N SER A 44 -0.22 16.27 6.57
CA SER A 44 0.73 16.67 5.53
C SER A 44 0.97 15.52 4.54
N PRO A 45 1.36 15.81 3.28
CA PRO A 45 1.68 14.77 2.29
C PRO A 45 2.72 13.75 2.81
N ALA A 46 3.71 14.20 3.57
CA ALA A 46 4.71 13.33 4.20
C ALA A 46 4.09 12.37 5.23
N GLN A 47 3.14 12.82 6.04
CA GLN A 47 2.43 11.99 7.00
C GLN A 47 1.50 10.98 6.31
N VAL A 48 0.79 11.39 5.26
CA VAL A 48 -0.05 10.49 4.45
C VAL A 48 0.81 9.39 3.82
N ALA A 49 1.91 9.76 3.16
CA ALA A 49 2.83 8.81 2.55
C ALA A 49 3.45 7.87 3.59
N GLY A 50 3.93 8.40 4.71
CA GLY A 50 4.49 7.60 5.80
C GLY A 50 3.49 6.60 6.37
N THR A 51 2.25 7.03 6.60
CA THR A 51 1.18 6.16 7.12
C THR A 51 0.87 5.03 6.14
N ALA A 52 0.73 5.35 4.85
CA ALA A 52 0.47 4.33 3.84
C ALA A 52 1.62 3.32 3.71
N ILE A 53 2.88 3.76 3.76
CA ILE A 53 4.05 2.88 3.73
C ILE A 53 4.04 1.94 4.93
N VAL A 54 3.89 2.47 6.15
CA VAL A 54 3.89 1.66 7.38
C VAL A 54 2.79 0.61 7.34
N THR A 55 1.58 1.00 6.92
CA THR A 55 0.43 0.08 6.84
C THR A 55 0.67 -1.02 5.80
N ASN A 56 1.23 -0.67 4.64
CA ASN A 56 1.49 -1.59 3.54
C ASN A 56 2.61 -2.58 3.90
N VAL A 57 3.70 -2.11 4.51
CA VAL A 57 4.80 -2.96 5.00
C VAL A 57 4.31 -3.90 6.10
N ALA A 58 3.59 -3.39 7.10
CA ALA A 58 3.06 -4.22 8.18
C ALA A 58 2.16 -5.33 7.64
N THR A 59 1.26 -4.99 6.72
CA THR A 59 0.35 -5.95 6.08
C THR A 59 1.11 -6.97 5.22
N GLY A 60 2.09 -6.53 4.43
CA GLY A 60 2.92 -7.42 3.61
C GLY A 60 3.74 -8.41 4.45
N VAL A 61 4.30 -7.96 5.59
CA VAL A 61 5.01 -8.83 6.55
C VAL A 61 4.04 -9.85 7.15
N LEU A 62 2.88 -9.41 7.64
CA LEU A 62 1.86 -10.30 8.21
C LEU A 62 1.39 -11.34 7.19
N GLY A 63 1.07 -10.91 5.96
CA GLY A 63 0.71 -11.80 4.86
C GLY A 63 1.79 -12.82 4.56
N THR A 64 3.05 -12.38 4.48
CA THR A 64 4.20 -13.27 4.24
C THR A 64 4.33 -14.33 5.35
N VAL A 65 4.18 -13.93 6.62
CA VAL A 65 4.22 -14.86 7.76
C VAL A 65 3.10 -15.89 7.66
N VAL A 66 1.86 -15.46 7.37
CA VAL A 66 0.70 -16.35 7.24
C VAL A 66 0.90 -17.34 6.09
N TYR A 67 1.29 -16.86 4.91
CA TYR A 67 1.53 -17.72 3.74
C TYR A 67 2.68 -18.70 3.97
N THR A 68 3.74 -18.28 4.66
CA THR A 68 4.85 -19.17 5.04
C THR A 68 4.38 -20.26 6.00
N ARG A 69 3.60 -19.90 7.03
CA ARG A 69 3.07 -20.85 8.02
C ARG A 69 2.07 -21.82 7.41
N SER A 70 1.23 -21.36 6.48
CA SER A 70 0.26 -22.22 5.76
C SER A 70 0.90 -23.30 4.89
N GLY A 71 2.19 -23.16 4.56
CA GLY A 71 2.89 -24.07 3.65
C GLY A 71 2.65 -23.79 2.17
N GLN A 72 1.81 -22.82 1.80
CA GLN A 72 1.59 -22.39 0.41
C GLN A 72 2.89 -22.03 -0.31
N LEU A 73 3.85 -21.41 0.38
CA LEU A 73 5.17 -21.06 -0.19
C LEU A 73 6.15 -22.25 -0.30
N ARG A 74 5.77 -23.44 0.19
CA ARG A 74 6.58 -24.67 0.00
C ARG A 74 6.35 -25.28 -1.38
N GLU A 75 5.21 -24.99 -1.99
CA GLU A 75 4.92 -25.43 -3.35
C GLU A 75 5.86 -24.72 -4.35
N PRO A 76 6.59 -25.47 -5.19
CA PRO A 76 7.61 -24.89 -6.08
C PRO A 76 7.04 -23.83 -7.04
N GLY A 77 5.82 -24.03 -7.54
CA GLY A 77 5.15 -23.09 -8.44
C GLY A 77 4.86 -21.75 -7.75
N THR A 78 4.16 -21.81 -6.62
CA THR A 78 3.82 -20.63 -5.79
C THR A 78 5.08 -19.89 -5.35
N ARG A 79 6.12 -20.61 -4.92
CA ARG A 79 7.40 -20.02 -4.53
C ARG A 79 8.08 -19.29 -5.69
N ARG A 80 8.12 -19.90 -6.88
CA ARG A 80 8.71 -19.28 -8.07
C ARG A 80 7.98 -18.00 -8.44
N THR A 81 6.64 -18.02 -8.46
CA THR A 81 5.82 -16.83 -8.73
C THR A 81 6.08 -15.73 -7.71
N ALA A 82 6.09 -16.07 -6.41
CA ALA A 82 6.37 -15.11 -5.35
C ALA A 82 7.75 -14.45 -5.50
N VAL A 83 8.79 -15.23 -5.83
CA VAL A 83 10.14 -14.70 -6.06
C VAL A 83 10.19 -13.79 -7.28
N LEU A 84 9.59 -14.19 -8.41
CA LEU A 84 9.57 -13.38 -9.63
C LEU A 84 8.85 -12.05 -9.41
N LEU A 85 7.67 -12.08 -8.78
CA LEU A 85 6.91 -10.87 -8.46
C LEU A 85 7.67 -9.97 -7.48
N SER A 86 8.27 -10.54 -6.44
CA SER A 86 9.02 -9.75 -5.45
C SER A 86 10.27 -9.13 -6.07
N ALA A 87 11.04 -9.89 -6.86
CA ALA A 87 12.22 -9.37 -7.55
C ALA A 87 11.84 -8.26 -8.55
N GLY A 88 10.75 -8.48 -9.30
CA GLY A 88 10.18 -7.47 -10.19
C GLY A 88 9.76 -6.21 -9.45
N ALA A 89 9.10 -6.33 -8.29
CA ALA A 89 8.70 -5.18 -7.48
C ALA A 89 9.91 -4.42 -6.89
N VAL A 90 10.93 -5.13 -6.41
CA VAL A 90 12.16 -4.53 -5.86
C VAL A 90 12.92 -3.75 -6.92
N ALA A 91 13.01 -4.26 -8.15
CA ALA A 91 13.66 -3.55 -9.25
C ALA A 91 12.76 -2.45 -9.86
N GLY A 92 11.47 -2.74 -10.03
CA GLY A 92 10.51 -1.87 -10.68
C GLY A 92 10.14 -0.65 -9.84
N THR A 93 10.12 -0.74 -8.52
CA THR A 93 9.73 0.39 -7.65
C THR A 93 10.73 1.55 -7.75
N PRO A 94 12.05 1.36 -7.57
CA PRO A 94 13.03 2.44 -7.77
C PRO A 94 13.00 2.99 -9.19
N LEU A 95 12.91 2.12 -10.21
CA LEU A 95 12.83 2.55 -11.61
C LEU A 95 11.58 3.41 -11.85
N GLY A 96 10.42 3.01 -11.34
CA GLY A 96 9.18 3.77 -11.42
C GLY A 96 9.29 5.13 -10.72
N VAL A 97 9.91 5.18 -9.54
CA VAL A 97 10.18 6.45 -8.82
C VAL A 97 11.07 7.37 -9.64
N LEU A 98 12.14 6.85 -10.24
CA LEU A 98 13.05 7.63 -11.08
C LEU A 98 12.34 8.17 -12.33
N VAL A 99 11.59 7.30 -13.03
CA VAL A 99 10.80 7.70 -14.20
C VAL A 99 9.74 8.74 -13.83
N ASN A 100 9.04 8.55 -12.69
CA ASN A 100 8.07 9.51 -12.20
C ASN A 100 8.71 10.87 -11.88
N GLY A 101 9.93 10.88 -11.36
CA GLY A 101 10.69 12.12 -11.13
C GLY A 101 11.07 12.87 -12.42
N MET A 102 11.08 12.21 -13.58
CA MET A 102 11.32 12.85 -14.88
C MET A 102 10.06 13.53 -15.44
N VAL A 103 8.88 13.21 -14.92
CA VAL A 103 7.62 13.84 -15.33
C VAL A 103 7.52 15.21 -14.66
N THR A 104 7.58 16.29 -15.46
CA THR A 104 7.45 17.65 -14.94
C THR A 104 6.01 17.91 -14.48
N GLY A 105 5.83 18.59 -13.34
CA GLY A 105 4.52 18.82 -12.70
C GLY A 105 3.41 19.44 -13.56
N ARG A 106 3.74 19.99 -14.75
CA ARG A 106 2.76 20.49 -15.73
C ARG A 106 1.83 19.42 -16.30
N VAL A 107 2.14 18.14 -16.15
CA VAL A 107 1.26 17.03 -16.60
C VAL A 107 0.17 16.70 -15.57
N PHE A 108 0.34 17.12 -14.31
CA PHE A 108 -0.55 16.75 -13.20
C PHE A 108 -1.53 17.86 -12.75
N GLY A 109 -1.49 19.05 -13.38
CA GLY A 109 -2.43 20.15 -13.13
C GLY A 109 -2.03 21.02 -11.95
#